data_AF-A0AA39C950-F1
#
_entry.id   AF-A0AA39C950-F1
#
_cell.length_a   1.000
_cell.length_b   1.000
_cell.length_c   1.000
_cell.angle_alpha   90.00
_cell.angle_beta   90.00
_cell.angle_gamma   90.00
#
_symmetry.space_group_name_H-M   'P 1'
#
loop_
_entity.id
_entity.type
_entity.pdbx_description
1 polymer ?
#
loop_
_entity_poly.entity_id
_entity_poly.type
_entity_poly.pdbx_seq_one_letter_code
_entity_poly.pdbx_strand_id
1 'polypeptide(L)'
;LPQLAVLAKILCLLMVVMCGAVPAMVRSVSLYSTCSSGNITVIGRTVKAMARDDIIAPFQKLTTQSDDFSRKLYIFAEKSQRYICFNKRWKPVALPKKQRDAMCQFYETYNGPYLRYRSAVDNTKYLGFNKYGKPIKGQRGRQECFNFMKYNPSFSINDHNDWMTGNAPGDHHRRDVIHRKHHHQQQPQQRQIHQQLLAHRTKKNLLQSDEISRELITTHRHRHSNRLKQPHDELAVISRRRQHNNRHIDMSKY
;
A
#
# COMPACT_ATOMS: atom_id res chain seq x y z
N LEU A 1 6.97 52.30 27.51
CA LEU A 1 7.77 51.10 27.82
C LEU A 1 6.95 49.88 28.27
N PRO A 2 5.91 49.95 29.13
CA PRO A 2 5.20 48.73 29.59
C PRO A 2 4.32 48.08 28.51
N GLN A 3 3.78 48.84 27.56
CA GLN A 3 2.92 48.30 26.49
C GLN A 3 3.64 47.33 25.54
N LEU A 4 4.89 47.60 25.15
CA LEU A 4 5.65 46.71 24.26
C LEU A 4 5.93 45.36 24.93
N ALA A 5 6.24 45.35 26.23
CA ALA A 5 6.49 44.13 26.98
C ALA A 5 5.22 43.29 27.17
N VAL A 6 4.06 43.94 27.34
CA VAL A 6 2.76 43.27 27.41
C VAL A 6 2.40 42.66 26.04
N LEU A 7 2.58 43.42 24.95
CA LEU A 7 2.35 42.92 23.59
C LEU A 7 3.26 41.74 23.24
N ALA A 8 4.55 41.81 23.57
CA ALA A 8 5.49 40.71 23.33
C ALA A 8 5.10 39.44 24.10
N LYS A 9 4.66 39.58 25.35
CA LYS A 9 4.16 38.44 26.15
C LYS A 9 2.88 37.85 25.56
N ILE A 10 1.94 38.68 25.12
CA ILE A 10 0.71 38.22 24.47
C ILE A 10 1.03 37.50 23.15
N LEU A 11 1.92 38.04 22.32
CA LEU A 11 2.35 37.39 21.08
C LEU A 11 3.07 36.06 21.34
N CYS A 12 3.91 35.97 22.37
CA CYS A 12 4.55 34.71 22.76
C CYS A 12 3.53 33.67 23.22
N LEU A 13 2.55 34.07 24.03
CA LEU A 13 1.47 33.18 24.47
C LEU A 13 0.59 32.73 23.29
N LEU A 14 0.25 33.64 22.38
CA LEU A 14 -0.49 33.31 21.16
C LEU A 14 0.30 32.37 20.26
N MET A 15 1.62 32.57 20.09
CA MET A 15 2.45 31.62 19.34
C MET A 15 2.47 30.23 19.99
N VAL A 16 2.60 30.14 21.31
CA VAL A 16 2.57 28.85 22.02
C VAL A 16 1.22 28.15 21.87
N VAL A 17 0.12 28.90 21.98
CA VAL A 17 -1.25 28.37 21.81
C VAL A 17 -1.51 27.94 20.37
N MET A 18 -1.07 28.73 19.39
CA MET A 18 -1.27 28.41 17.97
C MET A 18 -0.37 27.25 17.50
N CYS A 19 0.88 27.18 17.97
CA CYS A 19 1.76 26.04 17.71
C CYS A 19 1.26 24.76 18.39
N GLY A 20 0.61 24.85 19.56
CA GLY A 20 -0.04 23.74 20.23
C GLY A 20 -1.39 23.32 19.61
N ALA A 21 -2.04 24.22 18.87
CA ALA A 21 -3.33 24.00 18.22
C ALA A 21 -3.23 23.58 16.75
N VAL A 22 -2.02 23.47 16.16
CA VAL A 22 -1.86 22.86 14.84
C VAL A 22 -2.26 21.39 14.97
N PRO A 23 -3.39 20.95 14.38
CA PRO A 23 -3.69 19.53 14.31
C PRO A 23 -2.50 18.89 13.62
N ALA A 24 -1.81 17.95 14.29
CA ALA A 24 -0.70 17.21 13.71
C ALA A 24 -1.06 16.87 12.25
N MET A 25 -0.40 17.53 11.30
CA MET A 25 -0.89 17.69 9.93
C MET A 25 -1.43 16.36 9.40
N VAL A 26 -2.76 16.23 9.31
CA VAL A 26 -3.41 14.97 8.97
C VAL A 26 -3.17 14.72 7.49
N ARG A 27 -2.08 14.02 7.18
CA ARG A 27 -1.73 13.64 5.81
C ARG A 27 -2.44 12.34 5.46
N SER A 28 -3.12 12.36 4.32
CA SER A 28 -3.68 11.17 3.70
C SER A 28 -2.56 10.25 3.20
N VAL A 29 -2.69 8.97 3.49
CA VAL A 29 -1.71 7.93 3.13
C VAL A 29 -2.43 6.68 2.62
N SER A 30 -1.67 5.79 2.00
CA SER A 30 -2.04 4.42 1.73
C SER A 30 -1.06 3.49 2.45
N LEU A 31 -1.59 2.35 2.90
CA LEU A 31 -0.81 1.31 3.60
C LEU A 31 -0.71 0.08 2.70
N TYR A 32 0.48 -0.17 2.17
CA TYR A 32 0.78 -1.31 1.32
C TYR A 32 1.20 -2.52 2.16
N SER A 33 0.44 -3.61 2.08
CA SER A 33 0.76 -4.90 2.69
C SER A 33 1.82 -5.63 1.86
N THR A 34 2.98 -5.87 2.47
CA THR A 34 4.10 -6.55 1.80
C THR A 34 3.79 -8.00 1.43
N CYS A 35 2.97 -8.69 2.23
CA CYS A 35 2.63 -10.09 2.02
C CYS A 35 1.57 -10.31 0.93
N SER A 36 0.61 -9.39 0.78
CA SER A 36 -0.45 -9.49 -0.25
C SER A 36 -0.16 -8.66 -1.50
N SER A 37 0.92 -7.88 -1.50
CA SER A 37 1.25 -6.91 -2.55
C SER A 37 0.11 -5.95 -2.90
N GLY A 38 -0.66 -5.51 -1.90
CA GLY A 38 -1.85 -4.68 -2.11
C GLY A 38 -2.07 -3.68 -0.98
N ASN A 39 -2.89 -2.67 -1.24
CA ASN A 39 -3.20 -1.62 -0.29
C ASN A 39 -4.40 -1.95 0.57
N ILE A 40 -4.33 -1.57 1.84
CA ILE A 40 -5.48 -1.65 2.74
C ILE A 40 -6.65 -0.90 2.12
N THR A 41 -7.74 -1.63 1.91
CA THR A 41 -8.98 -1.21 1.27
C THR A 41 -10.11 -1.42 2.25
N VAL A 42 -10.88 -0.37 2.52
CA VAL A 42 -11.99 -0.41 3.47
C VAL A 42 -13.30 -0.13 2.74
N ILE A 43 -14.16 -1.15 2.63
CA ILE A 43 -15.49 -1.06 1.99
C ILE A 43 -16.53 -1.56 2.99
N GLY A 44 -17.42 -0.66 3.42
CA GLY A 44 -18.37 -0.95 4.49
C GLY A 44 -17.65 -1.39 5.77
N ARG A 45 -18.02 -2.55 6.34
CA ARG A 45 -17.36 -3.13 7.53
C ARG A 45 -16.10 -3.93 7.18
N THR A 46 -15.83 -4.17 5.90
CA THR A 46 -14.78 -5.07 5.45
C THR A 46 -13.47 -4.32 5.27
N VAL A 47 -12.40 -4.90 5.82
CA VAL A 47 -11.02 -4.47 5.60
C VAL A 47 -10.32 -5.59 4.84
N LYS A 48 -9.67 -5.29 3.73
CA LYS A 48 -8.84 -6.22 2.92
C LYS A 48 -7.59 -5.49 2.45
N ALA A 49 -6.62 -6.21 1.91
CA ALA A 49 -5.52 -5.61 1.16
C ALA A 49 -5.64 -6.00 -0.32
N MET A 50 -5.88 -5.04 -1.20
CA MET A 50 -6.22 -5.28 -2.61
C MET A 50 -5.29 -4.48 -3.54
N ALA A 51 -5.12 -4.96 -4.76
CA ALA A 51 -4.44 -4.17 -5.80
C ALA A 51 -5.15 -2.81 -5.97
N ARG A 52 -4.39 -1.81 -6.39
CA ARG A 52 -4.92 -0.46 -6.63
C ARG A 52 -5.36 -0.35 -8.08
N ASP A 53 -6.57 0.17 -8.27
CA ASP A 53 -7.13 0.63 -9.54
C ASP A 53 -7.95 1.91 -9.26
N ASP A 54 -8.45 2.55 -10.31
CA ASP A 54 -9.16 3.84 -10.20
C ASP A 54 -10.48 3.73 -9.41
N ILE A 55 -11.12 2.56 -9.42
CA ILE A 55 -12.39 2.31 -8.75
C ILE A 55 -12.18 2.14 -7.25
N ILE A 56 -11.12 1.44 -6.86
CA ILE A 56 -10.83 1.06 -5.47
C ILE A 56 -9.93 2.09 -4.78
N ALA A 57 -9.14 2.85 -5.53
CA ALA A 57 -8.21 3.86 -5.02
C ALA A 57 -8.80 4.80 -3.94
N PRO A 58 -10.04 5.30 -4.06
CA PRO A 58 -10.66 6.13 -3.02
C PRO A 58 -10.84 5.40 -1.67
N PHE A 59 -11.10 4.09 -1.70
CA PHE A 59 -11.28 3.25 -0.50
C PHE A 59 -9.96 2.83 0.16
N GLN A 60 -8.83 3.21 -0.45
CA GLN A 60 -7.46 2.97 0.04
C GLN A 60 -6.82 4.22 0.65
N LYS A 61 -7.56 5.33 0.71
CA LYS A 61 -7.12 6.58 1.30
C LYS A 61 -7.39 6.58 2.81
N LEU A 62 -6.33 6.60 3.59
CA LEU A 62 -6.33 6.46 5.04
C LEU A 62 -5.70 7.70 5.69
N THR A 63 -6.10 8.01 6.92
CA THR A 63 -5.44 9.01 7.77
C THR A 63 -5.11 8.40 9.11
N THR A 64 -3.98 8.82 9.69
CA THR A 64 -3.63 8.49 11.07
C THR A 64 -4.04 9.64 11.97
N GLN A 65 -4.82 9.35 13.02
CA GLN A 65 -5.30 10.33 13.98
C GLN A 65 -4.82 9.94 15.38
N SER A 66 -4.41 10.90 16.19
CA SER A 66 -4.09 10.70 17.60
C SER A 66 -4.98 11.61 18.44
N ASP A 67 -5.55 11.09 19.51
CA ASP A 67 -6.34 11.91 20.45
C ASP A 67 -5.42 12.69 21.42
N ASP A 68 -4.19 12.20 21.65
CA ASP A 68 -3.22 12.74 22.60
C ASP A 68 -1.77 12.41 22.22
N PHE A 69 -0.81 12.71 23.11
CA PHE A 69 0.61 12.39 22.96
C PHE A 69 1.00 10.97 23.39
N SER A 70 0.04 10.06 23.64
CA SER A 70 0.32 8.68 24.08
C SER A 70 0.95 7.79 22.99
N ARG A 71 1.20 8.35 21.79
CA ARG A 71 1.64 7.65 20.57
C ARG A 71 0.66 6.60 20.06
N LYS A 72 -0.50 6.48 20.70
CA LYS A 72 -1.62 5.72 20.16
C LYS A 72 -2.17 6.47 18.96
N LEU A 73 -2.56 5.72 17.96
CA LEU A 73 -3.22 6.25 16.78
C LEU A 73 -4.41 5.41 16.37
N TYR A 74 -5.31 6.05 15.65
CA TYR A 74 -6.39 5.43 14.91
C TYR A 74 -6.08 5.50 13.43
N ILE A 75 -6.49 4.47 12.69
CA ILE A 75 -6.38 4.45 11.23
C ILE A 75 -7.79 4.66 10.67
N PHE A 76 -8.03 5.82 10.08
CA PHE A 76 -9.33 6.23 9.58
C PHE A 76 -9.37 6.16 8.04
N ALA A 77 -10.31 5.39 7.50
CA ALA A 77 -10.56 5.32 6.08
C ALA A 77 -11.50 6.44 5.65
N GLU A 78 -10.98 7.36 4.83
CA GLU A 78 -11.68 8.60 4.48
C GLU A 78 -12.96 8.33 3.69
N LYS A 79 -12.90 7.54 2.61
CA LYS A 79 -14.06 7.31 1.75
C LYS A 79 -15.20 6.58 2.48
N SER A 80 -14.85 5.61 3.33
CA SER A 80 -15.84 4.81 4.07
C SER A 80 -16.25 5.43 5.41
N GLN A 81 -15.60 6.52 5.84
CA GLN A 81 -15.82 7.21 7.11
C GLN A 81 -15.79 6.26 8.32
N ARG A 82 -14.78 5.38 8.36
CA ARG A 82 -14.68 4.30 9.35
C ARG A 82 -13.26 4.13 9.86
N TYR A 83 -13.15 3.76 11.12
CA TYR A 83 -11.90 3.37 11.76
C TYR A 83 -11.63 1.89 11.53
N ILE A 84 -10.38 1.55 11.21
CA ILE A 84 -9.92 0.16 11.25
C ILE A 84 -9.79 -0.22 12.72
N CYS A 85 -10.35 -1.35 13.10
CA CYS A 85 -10.34 -1.86 14.46
C CYS A 85 -10.19 -3.37 14.45
N PHE A 86 -9.79 -3.94 15.58
CA PHE A 86 -10.02 -5.36 15.83
C PHE A 86 -11.44 -5.59 16.34
N ASN A 87 -12.05 -6.70 15.94
CA ASN A 87 -13.23 -7.21 16.65
C ASN A 87 -12.80 -8.08 17.85
N LYS A 88 -13.76 -8.55 18.65
CA LYS A 88 -13.53 -9.47 19.78
C LYS A 88 -12.79 -10.78 19.41
N ARG A 89 -12.76 -11.16 18.13
CA ARG A 89 -12.06 -12.34 17.60
C ARG A 89 -10.71 -11.98 16.96
N TRP A 90 -10.17 -10.79 17.24
CA TRP A 90 -8.91 -10.28 16.68
C TRP A 90 -8.86 -10.26 15.15
N LYS A 91 -10.02 -10.10 14.50
CA LYS A 91 -10.11 -9.90 13.06
C LYS A 91 -10.22 -8.39 12.78
N PRO A 92 -9.42 -7.85 11.85
CA PRO A 92 -9.61 -6.50 11.33
C PRO A 92 -11.02 -6.28 10.75
N VAL A 93 -11.67 -5.20 11.18
CA VAL A 93 -12.99 -4.74 10.77
C VAL A 93 -13.00 -3.21 10.70
N ALA A 94 -14.00 -2.64 10.04
CA ALA A 94 -14.18 -1.20 9.96
C ALA A 94 -15.42 -0.73 10.73
N LEU A 95 -15.23 0.13 11.73
CA LEU A 95 -16.29 0.65 12.60
C LEU A 95 -16.55 2.14 12.36
N PRO A 96 -17.82 2.59 12.40
CA PRO A 96 -18.13 4.02 12.31
C PRO A 96 -17.63 4.75 13.56
N LYS A 97 -17.48 6.08 13.48
CA LYS A 97 -16.98 6.92 14.60
C LYS A 97 -17.72 6.69 15.93
N LYS A 98 -19.05 6.50 15.89
CA LYS A 98 -19.88 6.23 17.08
C LYS A 98 -19.55 4.91 17.80
N GLN A 99 -18.88 3.98 17.12
CA GLN A 99 -18.47 2.67 17.64
C GLN A 99 -16.95 2.56 17.82
N ARG A 100 -16.23 3.69 17.74
CA ARG A 100 -14.78 3.75 17.96
C ARG A 100 -14.49 3.46 19.43
N ASP A 101 -13.61 2.51 19.69
CA ASP A 101 -13.21 2.10 21.04
C ASP A 101 -11.68 1.83 21.11
N ALA A 102 -11.22 1.26 22.22
CA ALA A 102 -9.82 0.90 22.41
C ALA A 102 -9.31 -0.15 21.38
N MET A 103 -10.20 -0.97 20.81
CA MET A 103 -9.82 -1.96 19.78
C MET A 103 -9.50 -1.30 18.43
N CYS A 104 -9.80 -0.01 18.28
CA CYS A 104 -9.43 0.80 17.13
C CYS A 104 -8.08 1.53 17.29
N GLN A 105 -7.41 1.36 18.43
CA GLN A 105 -6.15 2.02 18.74
C GLN A 105 -4.95 1.11 18.44
N PHE A 106 -3.92 1.71 17.84
CA PHE A 106 -2.68 1.04 17.46
C PHE A 106 -1.45 1.84 17.86
N TYR A 107 -0.33 1.15 18.00
CA TYR A 107 1.00 1.73 17.96
C TYR A 107 1.63 1.44 16.59
N GLU A 108 2.12 2.48 15.92
CA GLU A 108 2.99 2.34 14.75
C GLU A 108 4.41 2.02 15.22
N THR A 109 4.94 0.89 14.78
CA THR A 109 6.25 0.36 15.19
C THR A 109 7.04 -0.07 13.98
N TYR A 110 8.37 -0.06 14.07
CA TYR A 110 9.24 -0.53 12.99
C TYR A 110 9.62 -1.99 13.19
N ASN A 111 9.75 -2.71 12.08
CA ASN A 111 10.33 -4.04 11.99
C ASN A 111 11.29 -4.07 10.78
N GLY A 112 12.56 -3.73 11.05
CA GLY A 112 13.50 -3.39 9.99
C GLY A 112 13.01 -2.19 9.18
N PRO A 113 12.96 -2.25 7.84
CA PRO A 113 12.52 -1.14 7.00
C PRO A 113 10.98 -1.01 6.91
N TYR A 114 10.22 -1.89 7.56
CA TYR A 114 8.77 -1.95 7.44
C TYR A 114 8.06 -1.43 8.69
N LEU A 115 6.83 -0.97 8.50
CA LEU A 115 5.92 -0.60 9.58
C LEU A 115 5.07 -1.78 10.02
N ARG A 116 4.74 -1.82 11.30
CA ARG A 116 3.76 -2.72 11.91
C ARG A 116 2.81 -1.93 12.79
N TYR A 117 1.53 -2.26 12.73
CA TYR A 117 0.48 -1.66 13.57
C TYR A 117 0.09 -2.64 14.67
N ARG A 118 0.66 -2.45 15.86
CA ARG A 118 0.39 -3.27 17.05
C ARG A 118 -0.85 -2.76 17.77
N SER A 119 -1.72 -3.64 18.25
CA SER A 119 -2.89 -3.22 19.04
C SER A 119 -2.45 -2.51 20.32
N ALA A 120 -3.20 -1.48 20.72
CA ALA A 120 -3.03 -0.83 22.02
C ALA A 120 -3.61 -1.65 23.20
N VAL A 121 -4.45 -2.65 22.91
CA VAL A 121 -5.12 -3.51 23.91
C VAL A 121 -4.32 -4.78 24.20
N ASP A 122 -3.74 -5.40 23.18
CA ASP A 122 -2.92 -6.60 23.30
C ASP A 122 -1.65 -6.44 22.45
N ASN A 123 -0.50 -6.31 23.11
CA ASN A 123 0.79 -6.08 22.47
C ASN A 123 1.26 -7.25 21.59
N THR A 124 0.62 -8.41 21.69
CA THR A 124 0.92 -9.58 20.87
C THR A 124 0.19 -9.54 19.51
N LYS A 125 -0.80 -8.65 19.36
CA LYS A 125 -1.69 -8.60 18.19
C LYS A 125 -1.28 -7.49 17.23
N TYR A 126 -1.19 -7.83 15.95
CA TYR A 126 -0.78 -6.92 14.88
C TYR A 126 -1.78 -6.94 13.73
N LEU A 127 -2.01 -5.78 13.12
CA LEU A 127 -2.77 -5.68 11.89
C LEU A 127 -2.04 -6.47 10.81
N GLY A 128 -2.74 -7.29 10.03
CA GLY A 128 -2.09 -8.13 9.04
C GLY A 128 -3.05 -8.75 8.03
N PHE A 129 -2.52 -9.04 6.85
CA PHE A 129 -3.24 -9.64 5.74
C PHE A 129 -2.41 -10.75 5.12
N ASN A 130 -3.05 -11.87 4.80
CA ASN A 130 -2.36 -12.98 4.16
C ASN A 130 -2.06 -12.65 2.67
N LYS A 131 -1.36 -13.56 1.97
CA LYS A 131 -1.00 -13.40 0.56
C LYS A 131 -2.17 -13.14 -0.41
N TYR A 132 -3.41 -13.45 0.01
CA TYR A 132 -4.63 -13.21 -0.78
C TYR A 132 -5.36 -11.93 -0.37
N GLY A 133 -4.74 -11.09 0.46
CA GLY A 133 -5.35 -9.84 0.93
C GLY A 133 -6.44 -10.01 1.98
N LYS A 134 -6.62 -11.23 2.53
CA LYS A 134 -7.63 -11.49 3.57
C LYS A 134 -7.05 -11.17 4.94
N PRO A 135 -7.84 -10.57 5.86
CA PRO A 135 -7.37 -10.29 7.22
C PRO A 135 -6.93 -11.56 7.93
N ILE A 136 -5.76 -11.48 8.58
CA ILE A 136 -5.30 -12.53 9.48
C ILE A 136 -6.08 -12.41 10.80
N LYS A 137 -6.45 -13.56 11.36
CA LYS A 137 -7.16 -13.64 12.65
C LYS A 137 -6.16 -14.05 13.72
N GLY A 138 -6.05 -13.27 14.80
CA GLY A 138 -5.11 -13.56 15.87
C GLY A 138 -3.66 -13.54 15.40
N GLN A 139 -2.79 -14.34 16.02
CA GLN A 139 -1.34 -14.37 15.73
C GLN A 139 -0.91 -15.47 14.75
N ARG A 140 -1.87 -16.16 14.12
CA ARG A 140 -1.57 -17.26 13.20
C ARG A 140 -1.27 -16.71 11.81
N GLY A 141 -0.04 -16.27 11.59
CA GLY A 141 0.42 -15.71 10.32
C GLY A 141 1.94 -15.70 10.21
N ARG A 142 2.44 -15.66 8.99
CA ARG A 142 3.88 -15.45 8.75
C ARG A 142 4.24 -14.01 9.13
N GLN A 143 5.44 -13.80 9.66
CA GLN A 143 5.86 -12.53 10.24
C GLN A 143 5.82 -11.36 9.25
N GLU A 144 6.13 -11.62 7.99
CA GLU A 144 6.06 -10.65 6.90
C GLU A 144 4.62 -10.17 6.61
N CYS A 145 3.60 -10.97 6.95
CA CYS A 145 2.20 -10.63 6.70
C CYS A 145 1.62 -9.58 7.65
N PHE A 146 2.44 -9.09 8.58
CA PHE A 146 2.15 -7.95 9.45
C PHE A 146 2.93 -6.69 9.06
N ASN A 147 3.77 -6.76 8.02
CA ASN A 147 4.62 -5.66 7.56
C ASN A 147 3.93 -4.81 6.49
N PHE A 148 4.04 -3.49 6.64
CA PHE A 148 3.47 -2.48 5.76
C PHE A 148 4.52 -1.47 5.29
N MET A 149 4.24 -0.86 4.13
CA MET A 149 4.86 0.40 3.72
C MET A 149 3.78 1.49 3.70
N LYS A 150 4.13 2.69 4.17
CA LYS A 150 3.25 3.86 4.21
C LYS A 150 3.73 4.85 3.17
N TYR A 151 2.83 5.31 2.30
CA TYR A 151 3.16 6.27 1.26
C TYR A 151 1.98 7.21 1.01
N ASN A 152 2.24 8.39 0.44
CA ASN A 152 1.19 9.32 0.04
C ASN A 152 0.75 8.99 -1.40
N PRO A 153 -0.49 8.53 -1.64
CA PRO A 153 -0.96 8.18 -2.98
C PRO A 153 -1.15 9.40 -3.89
N SER A 154 -1.13 10.61 -3.35
CA SER A 154 -1.23 11.87 -4.07
C SER A 154 0.13 12.59 -4.20
N PHE A 155 1.23 11.95 -3.81
CA PHE A 155 2.55 12.52 -4.01
C PHE A 155 3.02 12.27 -5.43
N SER A 156 3.22 13.35 -6.18
CA SER A 156 3.88 13.38 -7.48
C SER A 156 5.23 14.07 -7.29
N ILE A 157 6.30 13.39 -7.71
CA ILE A 157 7.65 13.97 -7.66
C ILE A 157 7.75 15.20 -8.57
N ASN A 158 7.04 15.19 -9.70
CA ASN A 158 7.01 16.31 -10.64
C ASN A 158 6.33 17.51 -9.98
N ASP A 159 5.14 17.33 -9.41
CA ASP A 159 4.40 18.41 -8.73
C ASP A 159 5.21 18.97 -7.56
N HIS A 160 5.92 18.10 -6.83
CA HIS A 160 6.82 18.52 -5.76
C HIS A 160 7.99 19.35 -6.30
N ASN A 161 8.64 18.90 -7.37
CA ASN A 161 9.77 19.59 -7.99
C ASN A 161 9.32 20.93 -8.58
N ASP A 162 8.19 20.98 -9.29
CA ASP A 162 7.64 22.21 -9.89
C ASP A 162 7.36 23.27 -8.82
N TRP A 163 6.85 22.85 -7.66
CA TRP A 163 6.68 23.73 -6.51
C TRP A 163 8.02 24.21 -5.94
N MET A 164 9.00 23.31 -5.77
CA MET A 164 10.31 23.65 -5.21
C MET A 164 11.13 24.57 -6.14
N THR A 165 10.98 24.44 -7.46
CA THR A 165 11.72 25.24 -8.45
C THR A 165 10.99 26.52 -8.86
N GLY A 166 9.82 26.81 -8.29
CA GLY A 166 9.03 28.01 -8.63
C GLY A 166 8.39 27.98 -10.02
N ASN A 167 8.34 26.81 -10.66
CA ASN A 167 7.67 26.58 -11.94
C ASN A 167 6.18 26.23 -11.75
N ALA A 168 5.66 26.37 -10.53
CA ALA A 168 4.26 26.11 -10.20
C ALA A 168 3.35 26.86 -11.19
N PRO A 169 2.46 26.16 -11.92
CA PRO A 169 1.48 26.82 -12.76
C PRO A 169 0.71 27.80 -11.89
N GLY A 170 0.72 29.07 -12.28
CA GLY A 170 0.05 30.15 -11.55
C GLY A 170 -1.37 29.74 -11.16
N ASP A 171 -1.74 30.14 -9.94
CA ASP A 171 -2.99 29.85 -9.24
C ASP A 171 -4.24 29.91 -10.14
N HIS A 172 -4.58 28.75 -10.72
CA HIS A 172 -5.85 28.53 -11.39
C HIS A 172 -6.43 27.22 -10.89
N HIS A 173 -7.22 27.35 -9.81
CA HIS A 173 -8.26 26.44 -9.37
C HIS A 173 -7.96 24.95 -9.53
N ARG A 174 -7.76 24.32 -8.37
CA ARG A 174 -8.11 22.93 -8.05
C ARG A 174 -9.41 22.51 -8.77
N ARG A 175 -9.29 22.07 -10.02
CA ARG A 175 -10.34 21.38 -10.76
C ARG A 175 -10.03 19.91 -10.65
N ASP A 176 -10.90 19.23 -9.93
CA ASP A 176 -11.08 17.79 -10.07
C ASP A 176 -11.04 17.45 -11.56
N VAL A 177 -10.09 16.60 -11.95
CA VAL A 177 -9.99 16.05 -13.30
C VAL A 177 -11.15 15.10 -13.49
N ILE A 178 -12.31 15.66 -13.83
CA ILE A 178 -13.36 14.96 -14.55
C ILE A 178 -12.83 14.82 -15.98
N HIS A 179 -12.47 13.58 -16.35
CA HIS A 179 -12.02 13.24 -17.69
C HIS A 179 -13.02 13.74 -18.74
N ARG A 180 -12.60 14.73 -19.53
CA ARG A 180 -13.23 15.08 -20.79
C ARG A 180 -13.07 13.92 -21.77
N LYS A 181 -14.20 13.41 -22.26
CA LYS A 181 -14.29 12.64 -23.50
C LYS A 181 -13.72 13.51 -24.63
N HIS A 182 -12.66 13.07 -25.29
CA HIS A 182 -12.31 13.60 -26.60
C HIS A 182 -13.09 12.85 -27.68
N HIS A 183 -14.09 13.56 -28.19
CA HIS A 183 -14.59 13.47 -29.55
C HIS A 183 -13.42 13.31 -30.53
N HIS A 184 -13.37 12.19 -31.26
CA HIS A 184 -12.74 12.18 -32.58
C HIS A 184 -13.84 12.32 -33.63
N GLN A 185 -14.02 13.57 -34.06
CA GLN A 185 -14.79 13.94 -35.22
C GLN A 185 -13.88 13.76 -36.44
N GLN A 186 -14.35 12.98 -37.40
CA GLN A 186 -13.75 12.77 -38.71
C GLN A 186 -13.77 14.07 -39.51
N GLN A 187 -12.72 14.33 -40.29
CA GLN A 187 -12.88 14.93 -41.62
C GLN A 187 -11.86 14.35 -42.62
N PRO A 188 -12.21 14.35 -43.93
CA PRO A 188 -11.80 13.32 -44.88
C PRO A 188 -10.75 13.82 -45.89
N GLN A 189 -9.95 12.91 -46.45
CA GLN A 189 -9.59 12.94 -47.88
C GLN A 189 -8.81 11.69 -48.33
N GLN A 190 -9.36 11.08 -49.38
CA GLN A 190 -8.72 10.29 -50.44
C GLN A 190 -8.02 8.97 -50.08
N ARG A 191 -8.75 7.87 -50.32
CA ARG A 191 -8.43 6.99 -51.46
C ARG A 191 -9.64 6.13 -51.83
N GLN A 192 -10.31 6.53 -52.92
CA GLN A 192 -11.01 5.58 -53.77
C GLN A 192 -9.98 4.55 -54.25
N ILE A 193 -10.27 3.26 -54.12
CA ILE A 193 -10.02 2.22 -55.11
C ILE A 193 -10.78 0.96 -54.67
N HIS A 194 -11.62 0.49 -55.59
CA HIS A 194 -12.24 -0.82 -55.72
C HIS A 194 -13.39 -1.24 -54.78
N GLN A 195 -14.57 -1.06 -55.36
CA GLN A 195 -15.82 -1.76 -55.10
C GLN A 195 -15.77 -3.18 -55.73
N GLN A 196 -16.60 -4.06 -55.19
CA GLN A 196 -17.08 -5.35 -55.75
C GLN A 196 -16.27 -6.62 -55.42
N LEU A 197 -16.79 -7.43 -54.48
CA LEU A 197 -17.48 -8.69 -54.81
C LEU A 197 -18.10 -9.37 -53.56
N LEU A 198 -19.42 -9.22 -53.47
CA LEU A 198 -20.44 -10.21 -53.08
C LEU A 198 -20.19 -11.17 -51.91
N ALA A 199 -21.01 -11.01 -50.88
CA ALA A 199 -21.46 -12.09 -50.02
C ALA A 199 -22.36 -13.06 -50.79
N HIS A 200 -22.07 -14.37 -50.75
CA HIS A 200 -23.10 -15.41 -50.68
C HIS A 200 -22.55 -16.79 -50.27
N ARG A 201 -23.16 -17.32 -49.20
CA ARG A 201 -23.59 -18.72 -48.98
C ARG A 201 -22.56 -19.87 -48.86
N THR A 202 -22.44 -20.34 -47.61
CA THR A 202 -22.78 -21.68 -47.08
C THR A 202 -22.65 -22.97 -47.92
N LYS A 203 -22.07 -23.96 -47.21
CA LYS A 203 -22.10 -25.44 -47.33
C LYS A 203 -21.05 -26.11 -48.23
N LYS A 204 -20.11 -26.82 -47.59
CA LYS A 204 -19.98 -28.29 -47.64
C LYS A 204 -18.95 -28.80 -46.61
N ASN A 205 -19.31 -29.84 -45.88
CA ASN A 205 -18.41 -30.72 -45.12
C ASN A 205 -17.60 -31.59 -46.10
N LEU A 206 -16.33 -31.91 -45.80
CA LEU A 206 -15.82 -33.29 -45.73
C LEU A 206 -14.32 -33.35 -45.31
N LEU A 207 -14.05 -34.14 -44.27
CA LEU A 207 -12.91 -35.05 -44.00
C LEU A 207 -11.48 -34.69 -44.47
N GLN A 208 -10.51 -34.68 -43.53
CA GLN A 208 -9.57 -35.80 -43.25
C GLN A 208 -8.17 -35.30 -42.75
N SER A 209 -7.67 -35.97 -41.69
CA SER A 209 -6.26 -36.29 -41.33
C SER A 209 -5.29 -35.14 -40.99
N ASP A 210 -4.75 -35.09 -39.75
CA ASP A 210 -3.47 -35.68 -39.27
C ASP A 210 -2.24 -34.94 -39.88
N GLU A 211 -1.14 -34.57 -39.22
CA GLU A 211 -0.53 -34.85 -37.92
C GLU A 211 0.67 -33.88 -37.76
N ILE A 212 1.12 -33.62 -36.53
CA ILE A 212 2.51 -33.32 -36.09
C ILE A 212 3.25 -32.08 -36.67
N SER A 213 3.49 -31.07 -35.82
CA SER A 213 4.86 -30.75 -35.36
C SER A 213 4.90 -29.66 -34.28
N ARG A 214 5.74 -29.95 -33.28
CA ARG A 214 6.13 -29.08 -32.18
C ARG A 214 7.02 -27.95 -32.68
N GLU A 215 6.77 -26.73 -32.22
CA GLU A 215 7.85 -25.81 -31.84
C GLU A 215 7.33 -24.71 -30.90
N LEU A 216 8.28 -24.07 -30.22
CA LEU A 216 8.24 -23.77 -28.80
C LEU A 216 8.72 -22.30 -28.61
N ILE A 217 8.14 -21.59 -27.63
CA ILE A 217 8.63 -20.35 -26.95
C ILE A 217 8.65 -19.06 -27.85
N THR A 218 8.30 -17.83 -27.43
CA THR A 218 8.44 -17.17 -26.12
C THR A 218 7.43 -16.06 -25.84
N THR A 219 6.95 -16.01 -24.59
CA THR A 219 6.23 -14.89 -23.98
C THR A 219 7.22 -13.95 -23.28
N HIS A 220 7.18 -12.65 -23.62
CA HIS A 220 8.01 -11.62 -22.98
C HIS A 220 7.51 -11.31 -21.56
N ARG A 221 8.23 -11.77 -20.54
CA ARG A 221 8.10 -11.32 -19.14
C ARG A 221 9.24 -10.35 -18.82
N HIS A 222 8.91 -9.05 -18.68
CA HIS A 222 9.84 -8.08 -18.10
C HIS A 222 9.94 -8.31 -16.59
N ARG A 223 11.13 -8.74 -16.13
CA ARG A 223 11.49 -8.92 -14.72
C ARG A 223 12.63 -7.96 -14.41
N HIS A 224 12.34 -6.81 -13.80
CA HIS A 224 13.38 -5.93 -13.26
C HIS A 224 13.90 -6.51 -11.95
N SER A 225 15.17 -6.90 -11.94
CA SER A 225 15.92 -7.28 -10.73
C SER A 225 16.98 -6.21 -10.48
N ASN A 226 16.81 -5.42 -9.42
CA ASN A 226 17.87 -4.54 -8.93
C ASN A 226 18.70 -5.32 -7.90
N ARG A 227 19.85 -5.84 -8.36
CA ARG A 227 20.87 -6.48 -7.54
C ARG A 227 21.88 -5.41 -7.11
N LEU A 228 21.75 -4.90 -5.89
CA LEU A 228 22.78 -4.10 -5.23
C LEU A 228 24.02 -4.98 -5.00
N LYS A 229 25.14 -4.61 -5.62
CA LYS A 229 26.47 -5.15 -5.35
C LYS A 229 26.99 -4.57 -4.03
N GLN A 230 27.54 -5.41 -3.16
CA GLN A 230 28.44 -4.98 -2.09
C GLN A 230 29.82 -5.63 -2.29
N PRO A 231 30.91 -4.99 -1.81
CA PRO A 231 32.28 -5.37 -2.13
C PRO A 231 32.75 -6.57 -1.32
N HIS A 232 33.70 -7.30 -1.91
CA HIS A 232 34.48 -8.36 -1.29
C HIS A 232 35.35 -7.81 -0.15
N ASP A 233 35.32 -8.48 1.00
CA ASP A 233 36.48 -8.57 1.89
C ASP A 233 36.81 -10.04 2.12
N GLU A 234 38.09 -10.31 1.94
CA GLU A 234 38.80 -11.57 1.86
C GLU A 234 39.15 -12.07 3.27
N LEU A 235 38.84 -13.33 3.57
CA LEU A 235 39.50 -14.13 4.61
C LEU A 235 39.15 -15.60 4.39
N ALA A 236 40.00 -16.28 3.63
CA ALA A 236 40.06 -17.74 3.57
C ALA A 236 41.30 -18.20 4.33
N VAL A 237 41.13 -18.92 5.44
CA VAL A 237 42.09 -19.96 5.84
C VAL A 237 41.34 -21.18 6.35
N ILE A 238 41.83 -22.30 5.83
CA ILE A 238 41.37 -23.68 5.82
C ILE A 238 41.64 -24.36 7.16
N SER A 239 40.73 -25.23 7.62
CA SER A 239 41.17 -26.54 8.17
C SER A 239 40.06 -27.58 8.08
N ARG A 240 40.27 -28.57 7.19
CA ARG A 240 39.59 -29.86 7.19
C ARG A 240 40.27 -30.74 8.23
N ARG A 241 39.51 -31.46 9.08
CA ARG A 241 39.90 -32.80 9.54
C ARG A 241 38.71 -33.63 10.03
N ARG A 242 38.39 -34.62 9.19
CA ARG A 242 38.03 -36.02 9.44
C ARG A 242 36.91 -36.40 10.43
N GLN A 243 36.00 -37.20 9.85
CA GLN A 243 35.04 -38.12 10.47
C GLN A 243 35.63 -38.97 11.60
N HIS A 244 34.81 -39.24 12.61
CA HIS A 244 34.70 -40.57 13.20
C HIS A 244 33.26 -40.84 13.67
N ASN A 245 32.77 -42.03 13.33
CA ASN A 245 31.53 -42.65 13.81
C ASN A 245 31.54 -42.78 15.34
N ASN A 246 30.38 -42.61 15.98
CA ASN A 246 29.80 -43.67 16.81
C ASN A 246 28.32 -43.43 17.17
N ARG A 247 27.52 -44.47 16.96
CA ARG A 247 26.23 -44.71 17.62
C ARG A 247 26.50 -45.27 19.02
N HIS A 248 25.75 -44.83 20.04
CA HIS A 248 24.95 -45.69 20.95
C HIS A 248 24.57 -44.99 22.28
N ILE A 249 23.28 -45.14 22.63
CA ILE A 249 22.66 -45.40 23.96
C ILE A 249 22.73 -44.32 25.05
N ASP A 250 21.58 -43.69 25.25
CA ASP A 250 20.63 -43.79 26.38
C ASP A 250 21.07 -43.63 27.86
N MET A 251 20.11 -43.05 28.60
CA MET A 251 19.77 -43.22 30.02
C MET A 251 20.40 -42.29 31.09
N SER A 252 19.56 -41.33 31.53
CA SER A 252 19.02 -41.14 32.90
C SER A 252 19.94 -41.09 34.14
N LYS A 253 19.61 -40.13 35.02
CA LYS A 253 19.94 -39.94 36.45
C LYS A 253 21.38 -39.52 36.78
N TYR A 254 21.55 -38.29 37.28
CA TYR A 254 21.42 -37.91 38.70
C TYR A 254 21.07 -36.42 38.79
#